data_AF-A0A7S4F566-F1
#
_entry.id   AF-A0A7S4F566-F1
#
_cell.length_a   1.000
_cell.length_b   1.000
_cell.length_c   1.000
_cell.angle_alpha   90.00
_cell.angle_beta   90.00
_cell.angle_gamma   90.00
#
_symmetry.space_group_name_H-M   'P 1'
#
loop_
_entity.id
_entity.type
_entity.pdbx_description
1 polymer ?
#
loop_
_entity_poly.entity_id
_entity_poly.type
_entity_poly.pdbx_seq_one_letter_code
_entity_poly.pdbx_strand_id
1 'polypeptide(L)'
;LAGWVQVLPEQLEAAVRTCNASAMYCARLQVYRGSLYITDYAAIFFDRHYAPARILPLLETLRRHPHLPDIDIVVAANDEPRVPFAPGEKRAWQRGCTRWPGTTSGTMPPAIFSSTVNRGTLDLPWVDFAWFFPTRPHKLRTPRWSVLHPQLVAAGAKVKWESK
;
A
#
# COMPACT_ATOMS: atom_id res chain seq x y z
N LEU A 1 0.84 -6.72 13.01
CA LEU A 1 0.15 -7.07 11.74
C LEU A 1 -0.92 -8.10 12.10
N ALA A 2 -2.21 -7.75 12.06
CA ALA A 2 -3.27 -8.67 12.46
C ALA A 2 -3.28 -9.89 11.50
N GLY A 3 -2.90 -11.08 12.00
CA GLY A 3 -2.89 -12.33 11.24
C GLY A 3 -1.58 -12.69 10.52
N TRP A 4 -0.61 -11.78 10.44
CA TRP A 4 0.70 -12.04 9.81
C TRP A 4 1.77 -12.13 10.90
N VAL A 5 2.13 -13.36 11.29
CA VAL A 5 3.21 -13.63 12.26
C VAL A 5 4.57 -13.58 11.58
N GLN A 6 4.63 -14.01 10.32
CA GLN A 6 5.83 -13.97 9.48
C GLN A 6 5.40 -13.79 8.01
N VAL A 7 6.24 -13.13 7.23
CA VAL A 7 6.16 -13.10 5.76
C VAL A 7 7.31 -13.94 5.21
N LEU A 8 6.96 -14.97 4.45
CA LEU A 8 7.89 -15.91 3.81
C LEU A 8 8.19 -15.49 2.36
N PRO A 9 9.34 -15.89 1.80
CA PRO A 9 9.70 -15.57 0.41
C PRO A 9 8.62 -15.92 -0.62
N GLU A 10 7.96 -17.07 -0.47
CA GLU A 10 6.86 -17.50 -1.33
C GLU A 10 5.66 -16.54 -1.35
N GLN A 11 5.39 -15.83 -0.24
CA GLN A 11 4.31 -14.84 -0.15
C GLN A 11 4.67 -13.54 -0.87
N LEU A 12 5.96 -13.18 -0.89
CA LEU A 12 6.46 -12.06 -1.69
C LEU A 12 6.43 -12.37 -3.19
N GLU A 13 6.84 -13.58 -3.57
CA GLU A 13 6.76 -14.01 -4.97
C GLU A 13 5.31 -14.13 -5.45
N ALA A 14 4.41 -14.61 -4.59
CA ALA A 14 2.97 -14.61 -4.86
C ALA A 14 2.40 -13.19 -4.97
N ALA A 15 2.91 -12.23 -4.19
CA ALA A 15 2.52 -10.83 -4.25
C ALA A 15 2.88 -10.20 -5.60
N VAL A 16 4.11 -10.38 -6.06
CA VAL A 16 4.54 -9.90 -7.39
C VAL A 16 3.68 -10.50 -8.51
N ARG A 17 3.38 -11.81 -8.45
CA ARG A 17 2.51 -12.48 -9.43
C ARG A 17 1.08 -11.96 -9.42
N THR A 18 0.52 -11.68 -8.23
CA THR A 18 -0.86 -11.16 -8.08
C THR A 18 -1.02 -9.75 -8.68
N CYS A 19 0.09 -9.04 -8.83
CA CYS A 19 0.17 -7.77 -9.50
C CYS A 19 0.39 -7.89 -11.03
N ASN A 20 0.19 -9.08 -11.60
CA ASN A 20 0.40 -9.41 -13.01
C ASN A 20 1.79 -9.02 -13.53
N ALA A 21 2.81 -9.07 -12.66
CA ALA A 21 4.17 -8.57 -12.95
C ALA A 21 4.21 -7.12 -13.47
N SER A 22 3.18 -6.32 -13.23
CA SER A 22 3.12 -4.93 -13.66
C SER A 22 3.54 -4.00 -12.53
N ALA A 23 4.67 -3.32 -12.73
CA ALA A 23 5.13 -2.20 -11.92
C ALA A 23 4.11 -1.07 -11.76
N MET A 24 3.22 -0.91 -12.74
CA MET A 24 2.17 0.10 -12.69
C MET A 24 1.17 -0.21 -11.57
N TYR A 25 0.88 -1.48 -11.34
CA TYR A 25 -0.10 -1.90 -10.32
C TYR A 25 0.54 -2.18 -8.97
N CYS A 26 1.78 -2.70 -8.92
CA CYS A 26 2.52 -2.87 -7.67
C CYS A 26 4.02 -2.61 -7.83
N ALA A 27 4.67 -2.10 -6.79
CA ALA A 27 6.10 -1.96 -6.71
C ALA A 27 6.66 -2.93 -5.66
N ARG A 28 7.69 -3.70 -6.01
CA ARG A 28 8.52 -4.41 -5.04
C ARG A 28 9.65 -3.49 -4.60
N LEU A 29 9.73 -3.28 -3.29
CA LEU A 29 10.61 -2.31 -2.64
C LEU A 29 11.49 -3.07 -1.65
N GLN A 30 12.80 -2.93 -1.81
CA GLN A 30 13.78 -3.58 -0.97
C GLN A 30 14.63 -2.54 -0.27
N VAL A 31 14.60 -2.51 1.06
CA VAL A 31 15.64 -1.84 1.81
C VAL A 31 16.73 -2.85 2.07
N TYR A 32 17.94 -2.52 1.65
CA TYR A 32 19.11 -3.32 1.91
C TYR A 32 20.26 -2.41 2.31
N ARG A 33 20.81 -2.62 3.51
CA ARG A 33 21.94 -1.85 4.05
C ARG A 33 21.73 -0.33 3.98
N GLY A 34 20.55 0.13 4.39
CA GLY A 34 20.20 1.55 4.43
C GLY A 34 19.89 2.20 3.07
N SER A 35 19.82 1.41 1.99
CA SER A 35 19.48 1.89 0.64
C SER A 35 18.17 1.29 0.15
N LEU A 36 17.33 2.09 -0.51
CA LEU A 36 16.10 1.64 -1.14
C LEU A 36 16.36 1.23 -2.60
N TYR A 37 16.08 -0.03 -2.91
CA TYR A 37 16.10 -0.62 -4.23
C TYR A 37 14.67 -0.82 -4.72
N ILE A 38 14.43 -0.44 -5.97
CA ILE A 38 13.15 -0.58 -6.66
C ILE A 38 13.40 -1.49 -7.85
N THR A 39 12.74 -2.64 -7.89
CA THR A 39 13.09 -3.72 -8.84
C THR A 39 12.65 -3.46 -10.27
N ASP A 40 11.82 -2.45 -10.52
CA ASP A 40 11.30 -2.13 -11.85
C ASP A 40 11.42 -0.63 -12.16
N TYR A 41 12.12 -0.31 -13.25
CA TYR A 41 12.34 1.05 -13.71
C TYR A 41 11.04 1.77 -14.12
N ALA A 42 10.05 1.05 -14.65
CA ALA A 42 8.75 1.61 -14.97
C ALA A 42 7.98 2.03 -13.70
N ALA A 43 8.17 1.30 -12.59
CA ALA A 43 7.59 1.68 -11.29
C ALA A 43 8.16 3.02 -10.83
N ILE A 44 9.46 3.27 -10.99
CA ILE A 44 10.11 4.53 -10.57
C ILE A 44 9.46 5.74 -11.25
N PHE A 45 9.23 5.68 -12.57
CA PHE A 45 8.58 6.79 -13.27
C PHE A 45 7.13 6.98 -12.85
N PHE A 46 6.40 5.87 -12.72
CA PHE A 46 5.02 5.92 -12.29
C PHE A 46 4.91 6.49 -10.87
N ASP A 47 5.73 6.02 -9.94
CA ASP A 47 5.73 6.44 -8.54
C ASP A 47 6.13 7.88 -8.37
N ARG A 48 7.18 8.33 -9.07
CA ARG A 48 7.61 9.73 -8.99
C ARG A 48 6.50 10.71 -9.39
N HIS A 49 5.65 10.33 -10.35
CA HIS A 49 4.71 11.26 -10.97
C HIS A 49 3.25 11.04 -10.60
N TYR A 50 2.85 9.80 -10.34
CA TYR A 50 1.45 9.39 -10.24
C TYR A 50 1.12 8.64 -8.95
N ALA A 51 2.06 7.91 -8.34
CA ALA A 51 1.82 7.20 -7.07
C ALA A 51 2.97 7.35 -6.04
N PRO A 52 3.38 8.58 -5.67
CA PRO A 52 4.55 8.76 -4.81
C PRO A 52 4.37 8.21 -3.40
N ALA A 53 3.13 8.02 -2.95
CA ALA A 53 2.83 7.35 -1.68
C ALA A 53 3.32 5.90 -1.59
N ARG A 54 3.65 5.21 -2.70
CA ARG A 54 4.29 3.89 -2.62
C ARG A 54 5.72 3.96 -2.09
N ILE A 55 6.48 4.97 -2.51
CA ILE A 55 7.94 5.05 -2.25
C ILE A 55 8.31 6.04 -1.16
N LEU A 56 7.62 7.19 -1.09
CA LEU A 56 8.00 8.29 -0.21
C LEU A 56 7.91 7.95 1.29
N PRO A 57 6.95 7.14 1.78
CA PRO A 57 6.95 6.72 3.17
C PRO A 57 8.23 5.96 3.56
N LEU A 58 8.71 5.04 2.71
CA LEU A 58 9.96 4.32 2.98
C LEU A 58 11.18 5.23 2.92
N LEU A 59 11.25 6.14 1.94
CA LEU A 59 12.35 7.10 1.84
C LEU A 59 12.40 8.04 3.06
N GLU A 60 11.25 8.55 3.50
CA GLU A 60 11.16 9.39 4.69
C GLU A 60 11.49 8.61 5.96
N THR A 61 11.10 7.33 6.03
CA THR A 61 11.44 6.43 7.14
C THR A 61 12.95 6.20 7.18
N LEU A 62 13.59 5.86 6.06
CA LEU A 62 15.04 5.70 5.96
C LEU A 62 15.81 6.96 6.33
N ARG A 63 15.32 8.13 5.90
CA ARG A 63 15.91 9.42 6.24
C ARG A 63 15.92 9.68 7.74
N ARG A 64 14.88 9.24 8.46
CA ARG A 64 14.76 9.38 9.93
C ARG A 64 15.40 8.24 10.71
N HIS A 65 15.49 7.07 10.09
CA HIS A 65 15.96 5.83 10.68
C HIS A 65 17.02 5.19 9.75
N PRO A 66 18.27 5.70 9.76
CA PRO A 66 19.32 5.22 8.86
C PRO A 66 19.72 3.75 9.12
N HIS A 67 19.35 3.21 10.29
CA HIS A 67 19.58 1.82 10.69
C HIS A 67 18.33 0.95 10.54
N LEU A 68 17.38 1.34 9.68
CA LEU A 68 16.24 0.49 9.35
C LEU A 68 16.75 -0.90 8.90
N PRO A 69 16.23 -2.00 9.46
CA PRO A 69 16.63 -3.34 9.04
C PRO A 69 16.29 -3.57 7.58
N ASP A 70 16.94 -4.56 6.99
CA ASP A 70 16.64 -5.00 5.63
C ASP A 70 15.17 -5.46 5.57
N ILE A 71 14.43 -4.94 4.59
CA ILE A 71 13.01 -5.27 4.38
C ILE A 71 12.76 -5.50 2.90
N ASP A 72 11.84 -6.41 2.59
CA ASP A 72 11.34 -6.66 1.23
C ASP A 72 9.82 -6.64 1.29
N ILE A 73 9.21 -5.70 0.56
CA ILE A 73 7.77 -5.50 0.58
C ILE A 73 7.23 -5.28 -0.84
N VAL A 74 5.95 -5.60 -1.03
CA VAL A 74 5.22 -5.31 -2.26
C VAL A 74 4.08 -4.34 -1.93
N VAL A 75 4.04 -3.20 -2.62
CA VAL A 75 3.04 -2.14 -2.40
C VAL A 75 2.21 -1.93 -3.67
N ALA A 76 0.89 -2.01 -3.55
CA ALA A 76 -0.05 -1.74 -4.63
C ALA A 76 -0.27 -0.22 -4.82
N ALA A 77 -0.54 0.20 -6.06
CA ALA A 77 -0.93 1.57 -6.42
C ALA A 77 -2.42 1.73 -6.73
N ASN A 78 -3.19 0.64 -6.63
CA ASN A 78 -4.58 0.64 -7.06
C ASN A 78 -5.49 1.11 -5.93
N ASP A 79 -6.61 1.72 -6.30
CA ASP A 79 -7.67 2.10 -5.36
C ASP A 79 -8.29 0.88 -4.67
N GLU A 80 -8.33 -0.26 -5.37
CA GLU A 80 -8.89 -1.51 -4.85
C GLU A 80 -7.84 -2.45 -4.26
N PRO A 81 -8.16 -3.15 -3.15
CA PRO A 81 -7.31 -4.17 -2.55
C PRO A 81 -7.04 -5.33 -3.51
N ARG A 82 -5.87 -5.96 -3.40
CA ARG A 82 -5.42 -7.02 -4.32
C ARG A 82 -5.79 -8.43 -3.85
N VAL A 83 -6.09 -8.60 -2.58
CA VAL A 83 -6.33 -9.89 -1.92
C VAL A 83 -7.71 -9.91 -1.27
N PRO A 84 -8.80 -9.93 -2.07
CA PRO A 84 -10.16 -9.97 -1.54
C PRO A 84 -10.41 -11.30 -0.79
N PHE A 85 -11.03 -11.18 0.37
CA PHE A 85 -11.34 -12.26 1.29
C PHE A 85 -12.55 -11.87 2.15
N ALA A 86 -13.70 -11.61 1.53
CA ALA A 86 -14.93 -11.19 2.21
C ALA A 86 -15.58 -12.35 2.98
N PRO A 87 -15.48 -12.41 4.32
CA PRO A 87 -16.16 -13.45 5.10
C PRO A 87 -17.66 -13.16 5.06
N GLY A 88 -18.45 -14.11 4.57
CA GLY A 88 -19.89 -13.96 4.35
C GLY A 88 -20.30 -13.99 2.87
N GLU A 89 -19.39 -13.67 1.94
CA GLU A 89 -19.61 -13.97 0.53
C GLU A 89 -19.14 -15.40 0.24
N LYS A 90 -20.08 -16.35 0.16
CA LYS A 90 -19.79 -17.79 -0.01
C LYS A 90 -18.78 -18.08 -1.12
N ARG A 91 -18.87 -17.37 -2.26
CA ARG A 91 -17.95 -17.55 -3.39
C ARG A 91 -16.55 -17.01 -3.11
N ALA A 92 -16.40 -15.83 -2.53
CA ALA A 92 -15.09 -15.28 -2.16
C ALA A 92 -14.41 -16.11 -1.07
N TRP A 93 -15.18 -16.55 -0.06
CA TRP A 93 -14.70 -17.44 0.97
C TRP A 93 -14.23 -18.79 0.41
N GLN A 94 -15.06 -19.46 -0.40
CA GLN A 94 -14.68 -20.74 -1.04
C GLN A 94 -13.44 -20.59 -1.92
N ARG A 95 -13.36 -19.53 -2.75
CA ARG A 95 -12.15 -19.25 -3.54
C ARG A 95 -10.92 -19.05 -2.66
N GLY A 96 -11.06 -18.28 -1.57
CA GLY A 96 -9.98 -18.04 -0.62
C GLY A 96 -9.49 -19.34 0.03
N CYS A 97 -10.40 -20.16 0.56
CA CYS A 97 -10.06 -21.45 1.16
C CYS A 97 -9.46 -22.44 0.16
N THR A 98 -9.92 -22.48 -1.09
CA THR A 98 -9.34 -23.35 -2.12
C THR A 98 -7.96 -22.87 -2.55
N ARG A 99 -7.76 -21.55 -2.67
CA ARG A 99 -6.51 -20.95 -3.17
C ARG A 99 -5.43 -20.91 -2.09
N TRP A 100 -5.83 -20.72 -0.83
CA TRP A 100 -4.96 -20.60 0.33
C TRP A 100 -5.50 -21.45 1.50
N PRO A 101 -5.44 -22.80 1.41
CA PRO A 101 -6.04 -23.69 2.41
C PRO A 101 -5.29 -23.74 3.76
N GLY A 102 -4.20 -22.99 3.92
CA GLY A 102 -3.46 -22.88 5.18
C GLY A 102 -2.24 -23.79 5.27
N THR A 103 -1.63 -23.79 6.47
CA THR A 103 -0.21 -24.06 6.77
C THR A 103 0.35 -25.45 6.44
N THR A 104 -0.45 -26.38 5.94
CA THR A 104 0.02 -27.71 5.49
C THR A 104 0.37 -27.78 4.00
N SER A 105 -0.04 -26.81 3.17
CA SER A 105 0.16 -26.84 1.71
C SER A 105 1.14 -25.81 1.15
N GLY A 106 1.78 -24.99 2.00
CA GLY A 106 2.73 -23.95 1.56
C GLY A 106 2.11 -22.79 0.77
N THR A 107 0.79 -22.79 0.54
CA THR A 107 0.09 -21.74 -0.19
C THR A 107 -0.61 -20.78 0.77
N MET A 108 0.14 -19.76 1.18
CA MET A 108 -0.38 -18.64 1.98
C MET A 108 -0.81 -17.47 1.09
N PRO A 109 -1.70 -16.57 1.57
CA PRO A 109 -2.06 -15.37 0.83
C PRO A 109 -0.81 -14.52 0.51
N PRO A 110 -0.82 -13.79 -0.62
CA PRO A 110 0.27 -12.87 -0.96
C PRO A 110 0.33 -11.70 0.02
N ALA A 111 1.53 -11.32 0.45
CA ALA A 111 1.75 -10.19 1.34
C ALA A 111 1.85 -8.89 0.52
N ILE A 112 0.72 -8.19 0.36
CA ILE A 112 0.64 -6.94 -0.40
C ILE A 112 0.18 -5.81 0.52
N PHE A 113 0.88 -4.70 0.47
CA PHE A 113 0.49 -3.45 1.11
C PHE A 113 -0.40 -2.62 0.17
N SER A 114 -1.53 -2.13 0.66
CA SER A 114 -2.52 -1.36 -0.12
C SER A 114 -3.05 -0.18 0.70
N SER A 115 -3.34 0.95 0.06
CA SER A 115 -3.91 2.13 0.74
C SER A 115 -5.36 1.93 1.17
N THR A 116 -6.12 1.15 0.40
CA THR A 116 -7.48 0.75 0.72
C THR A 116 -7.51 -0.69 1.22
N VAL A 117 -7.94 -0.89 2.47
CA VAL A 117 -8.15 -2.22 3.07
C VAL A 117 -9.45 -2.24 3.86
N ASN A 118 -10.06 -3.40 4.00
CA ASN A 118 -11.25 -3.58 4.84
C ASN A 118 -11.27 -4.99 5.46
N ARG A 119 -12.33 -5.31 6.22
CA ARG A 119 -12.48 -6.63 6.88
C ARG A 119 -12.61 -7.79 5.89
N GLY A 120 -12.88 -7.51 4.63
CA GLY A 120 -13.00 -8.45 3.53
C GLY A 120 -11.76 -8.53 2.65
N THR A 121 -10.58 -8.19 3.16
CA THR A 121 -9.31 -8.23 2.43
C THR A 121 -8.19 -8.74 3.32
N LEU A 122 -7.16 -9.35 2.72
CA LEU A 122 -5.95 -9.79 3.42
C LEU A 122 -4.74 -8.87 3.19
N ASP A 123 -4.91 -7.83 2.37
CA ASP A 123 -3.93 -6.76 2.18
C ASP A 123 -3.54 -6.10 3.51
N LEU A 124 -2.28 -5.69 3.60
CA LEU A 124 -1.74 -4.92 4.70
C LEU A 124 -1.98 -3.42 4.46
N PRO A 125 -2.33 -2.62 5.48
CA PRO A 125 -2.55 -1.19 5.30
C PRO A 125 -1.25 -0.47 4.94
N TRP A 126 -1.34 0.45 3.97
CA TRP A 126 -0.27 1.37 3.58
C TRP A 126 -0.73 2.83 3.61
N VAL A 127 0.23 3.75 3.56
CA VAL A 127 -0.07 5.19 3.54
C VAL A 127 -0.69 5.56 2.18
N ASP A 128 -1.79 6.30 2.23
CA ASP A 128 -2.53 6.75 1.05
C ASP A 128 -1.86 7.94 0.31
N PHE A 129 -2.20 8.12 -0.97
CA PHE A 129 -1.74 9.23 -1.81
C PHE A 129 -2.07 10.62 -1.23
N ALA A 130 -3.07 10.76 -0.36
CA ALA A 130 -3.40 12.02 0.29
C ALA A 130 -2.21 12.63 1.06
N TRP A 131 -1.32 11.79 1.60
CA TRP A 131 -0.13 12.22 2.34
C TRP A 131 1.02 12.62 1.42
N PHE A 132 1.12 11.96 0.27
CA PHE A 132 2.17 12.14 -0.74
C PHE A 132 1.50 12.29 -2.10
N PHE A 133 1.00 13.49 -2.38
CA PHE A 133 0.20 13.75 -3.57
C PHE A 133 1.06 13.74 -4.84
N PRO A 134 0.51 13.28 -5.98
CA PRO A 134 1.15 13.42 -7.29
C PRO A 134 1.58 14.85 -7.59
N THR A 135 2.75 15.00 -8.22
CA THR A 135 3.29 16.31 -8.62
C THR A 135 2.76 16.79 -9.97
N ARG A 136 2.25 15.86 -10.80
CA ARG A 136 1.60 16.20 -12.08
C ARG A 136 0.13 16.58 -11.86
N PRO A 137 -0.48 17.36 -12.78
CA PRO A 137 -1.90 17.68 -12.72
C PRO A 137 -2.75 16.41 -12.55
N HIS A 138 -3.43 16.29 -11.42
CA HIS A 138 -4.25 15.13 -11.07
C HIS A 138 -5.73 15.52 -11.01
N LYS A 139 -6.62 14.60 -11.41
CA LYS A 139 -8.07 14.85 -11.45
C LYS A 139 -8.63 15.30 -10.10
N LEU A 140 -8.07 14.77 -9.01
CA LEU A 140 -8.51 15.07 -7.65
C LEU A 140 -8.13 16.49 -7.17
N ARG A 141 -7.25 17.23 -7.87
CA ARG A 141 -6.83 18.63 -7.59
C ARG A 141 -6.57 19.00 -6.11
N THR A 142 -6.37 18.00 -5.26
CA THR A 142 -6.31 18.17 -3.80
C THR A 142 -4.85 18.40 -3.42
N PRO A 143 -4.52 19.44 -2.65
CA PRO A 143 -3.15 19.60 -2.17
C PRO A 143 -2.82 18.48 -1.17
N ARG A 144 -1.52 18.17 -1.03
CA ARG A 144 -1.03 17.25 0.02
C ARG A 144 -1.60 17.60 1.39
N TRP A 145 -1.80 16.58 2.23
CA TRP A 145 -2.40 16.74 3.57
C TRP A 145 -1.71 17.81 4.43
N SER A 146 -0.37 17.92 4.36
CA SER A 146 0.40 18.92 5.11
C SER A 146 0.05 20.37 4.75
N VAL A 147 -0.55 20.61 3.57
CA VAL A 147 -1.04 21.93 3.13
C VAL A 147 -2.54 22.05 3.37
N LEU A 148 -3.30 21.00 3.07
CA LEU A 148 -4.76 20.99 3.20
C LEU A 148 -5.20 21.12 4.67
N HIS A 149 -4.58 20.37 5.58
CA HIS A 149 -5.03 20.28 6.98
C HIS A 149 -5.02 21.64 7.70
N PRO A 150 -3.94 22.45 7.67
CA PRO A 150 -3.96 23.78 8.28
C PRO A 150 -5.03 24.71 7.68
N GLN A 151 -5.28 24.62 6.37
CA GLN A 151 -6.31 25.40 5.69
C GLN A 151 -7.72 25.01 6.16
N LEU A 152 -7.99 23.70 6.28
CA LEU A 152 -9.26 23.19 6.78
C LEU A 152 -9.48 23.57 8.25
N VAL A 153 -8.45 23.50 9.09
CA VAL A 153 -8.53 23.93 10.49
C VAL A 153 -8.86 25.43 10.57
N ALA A 154 -8.17 26.27 9.80
CA ALA A 154 -8.41 27.71 9.78
C ALA A 154 -9.80 28.08 9.22
N ALA A 155 -10.29 27.35 8.21
CA ALA A 155 -11.64 27.53 7.66
C ALA A 155 -12.71 27.05 8.66
N GLY A 156 -12.49 25.89 9.28
CA GLY A 156 -13.40 25.30 10.26
C GLY A 156 -13.60 26.20 11.49
N ALA A 157 -12.54 26.86 11.95
CA ALA A 157 -12.60 27.83 13.07
C ALA A 157 -13.53 29.03 12.80
N LYS A 158 -13.82 29.34 11.54
CA LYS A 158 -14.72 30.45 11.15
C LYS A 158 -16.19 30.05 11.13
N VAL A 159 -16.50 28.76 11.20
CA VAL A 159 -17.85 28.22 11.04
C VAL A 159 -18.32 27.62 12.36
N LYS A 160 -19.25 28.31 13.04
CA LYS A 160 -19.87 27.83 14.27
C LYS A 160 -20.63 26.53 14.03
N TRP A 161 -20.68 25.65 15.02
CA TRP A 161 -21.39 24.37 14.90
C TRP A 161 -22.87 24.57 14.59
N GLU A 162 -23.50 25.56 15.24
CA GLU A 162 -24.91 25.90 15.08
C GLU A 162 -25.25 26.49 13.70
N SER A 163 -24.22 26.85 12.92
CA SER A 163 -24.35 27.40 11.56
C SER A 163 -23.97 26.42 10.45
N LYS A 164 -23.63 25.17 10.78
CA LYS A 164 -23.36 24.09 9.82
C LYS A 164 -24.64 23.34 9.49
#